data_AF-A0A961JUS3-F1
#
_entry.id   AF-A0A961JUS3-F1
#
_cell.length_a   1.000
_cell.length_b   1.000
_cell.length_c   1.000
_cell.angle_alpha   90.00
_cell.angle_beta   90.00
_cell.angle_gamma   90.00
#
_symmetry.space_group_name_H-M   'P 1'
#
loop_
_entity.id
_entity.type
_entity.pdbx_description
1 polymer ?
#
loop_
_entity_poly.entity_id
_entity_poly.type
_entity_poly.pdbx_seq_one_letter_code
_entity_poly.pdbx_strand_id
1 'polypeptide(L)'
;MGLGDIADGIVRQVEAVGDGVHEALFEPVIRLGVTGLSRAGKTVFITSLVANLMDRGRMPGFLPAAEGRILTAFLQPQPDDTVPRFDFETHLAAMTGPTPRWPDSTSAVSELRLSFRVRPGGLLSGLRSPRTVHLDIVDYPGEWLLDLALMETDYASWSAETLARIADRPMAADFLAAAQGTDPAANFAEPDAKALAAGFTTYLKAARAAGYSDCTPGRFLLPGEMEGSPVLTFAPLDKPVTSARRSLWREMERRFEAYKAQVVKPFFRDHFSRIDRQVVLVDVLEAINAGPAAFEDLRRAMAEILQAFRPGRNAWLTALFL
;
A
#
# COMPACT_ATOMS: atom_id res chain seq x y z
N MET A 1 33.48 -14.91 38.82
CA MET A 1 32.65 -15.78 37.99
C MET A 1 32.23 -16.96 38.86
N GLY A 2 31.04 -16.86 39.45
CA GLY A 2 30.51 -17.87 40.37
C GLY A 2 29.37 -18.63 39.72
N LEU A 3 29.24 -19.92 40.06
CA LEU A 3 28.27 -20.89 39.56
C LEU A 3 26.79 -20.56 39.91
N GLY A 4 26.50 -19.35 40.42
CA GLY A 4 25.14 -18.90 40.77
C GLY A 4 24.34 -18.28 39.63
N ASP A 5 25.00 -17.70 38.61
CA ASP A 5 24.29 -16.98 37.53
C ASP A 5 23.66 -17.89 36.45
N ILE A 6 24.05 -19.17 36.42
CA ILE A 6 23.54 -20.13 35.42
C ILE A 6 22.22 -20.77 35.89
N ALA A 7 21.97 -20.83 37.21
CA ALA A 7 20.74 -21.40 37.75
C ALA A 7 19.53 -20.44 37.63
N ASP A 8 19.75 -19.12 37.74
CA ASP A 8 18.68 -18.11 37.63
C ASP A 8 18.20 -17.84 36.19
N GLY A 9 18.98 -18.27 35.19
CA GLY A 9 18.62 -18.16 33.77
C GLY A 9 17.66 -19.24 33.30
N ILE A 10 17.75 -20.45 33.86
CA ILE A 10 16.95 -21.61 33.44
C ILE A 10 15.56 -21.58 34.08
N VAL A 11 15.44 -21.08 35.31
CA VAL A 11 14.14 -21.02 36.01
C VAL A 11 13.17 -20.01 35.36
N ARG A 12 13.67 -18.88 34.84
CA ARG A 12 12.83 -17.89 34.11
C ARG A 12 12.35 -18.38 32.73
N GLN A 13 13.03 -19.36 32.14
CA GLN A 13 12.67 -19.87 30.82
C GLN A 13 11.56 -20.94 30.89
N VAL A 14 11.36 -21.57 32.05
CA VAL A 14 10.33 -22.60 32.26
C VAL A 14 9.00 -22.00 32.75
N GLU A 15 9.02 -20.89 33.50
CA GLU A 15 7.78 -20.18 33.89
C GLU A 15 7.11 -19.45 32.71
N ALA A 16 7.86 -19.08 31.67
CA ALA A 16 7.33 -18.40 30.48
C ALA A 16 6.46 -19.30 29.55
N VAL A 17 6.54 -20.63 29.70
CA VAL A 17 5.81 -21.57 28.81
C VAL A 17 4.38 -21.84 29.29
N GLY A 18 4.11 -21.63 30.59
CA GLY A 18 2.77 -21.82 31.18
C GLY A 18 1.84 -20.62 31.04
N ASP A 19 2.35 -19.40 31.21
CA ASP A 19 1.56 -18.16 31.12
C ASP A 19 1.37 -17.65 29.68
N GLY A 20 2.27 -18.03 28.76
CA GLY A 20 2.29 -17.54 27.38
C GLY A 20 1.10 -17.96 26.50
N VAL A 21 0.40 -19.04 26.85
CA VAL A 21 -0.74 -19.54 26.03
C VAL A 21 -2.00 -18.72 26.28
N HIS A 22 -2.15 -18.12 27.46
CA HIS A 22 -3.30 -17.27 27.78
C HIS A 22 -3.05 -15.79 27.47
N GLU A 23 -1.84 -15.25 27.64
CA GLU A 23 -1.57 -13.83 27.30
C GLU A 23 -1.51 -13.58 25.79
N ALA A 24 -0.92 -14.48 24.99
CA ALA A 24 -0.80 -14.30 23.53
C ALA A 24 -2.16 -14.25 22.80
N LEU A 25 -3.25 -14.70 23.42
CA LEU A 25 -4.61 -14.62 22.88
C LEU A 25 -5.34 -13.30 23.20
N PHE A 26 -4.77 -12.43 24.05
CA PHE A 26 -5.40 -11.17 24.49
C PHE A 26 -4.51 -9.92 24.38
N GLU A 27 -3.29 -10.04 23.85
CA GLU A 27 -2.42 -8.89 23.60
C GLU A 27 -3.03 -8.00 22.51
N PRO A 28 -3.36 -6.72 22.80
CA PRO A 28 -3.99 -5.85 21.82
C PRO A 28 -3.04 -5.58 20.64
N VAL A 29 -3.53 -5.82 19.42
CA VAL A 29 -2.84 -5.47 18.18
C VAL A 29 -3.55 -4.27 17.56
N ILE A 30 -2.79 -3.26 17.16
CA ILE A 30 -3.26 -2.13 16.36
C ILE A 30 -2.57 -2.21 15.01
N ARG A 31 -3.35 -2.35 13.93
CA ARG A 31 -2.85 -2.33 12.56
C ARG A 31 -2.94 -0.93 11.96
N LEU A 32 -1.78 -0.35 11.71
CA LEU A 32 -1.60 0.95 11.08
C LEU A 32 -1.23 0.76 9.60
N GLY A 33 -2.18 1.02 8.71
CA GLY A 33 -1.89 1.16 7.28
C GLY A 33 -1.15 2.47 7.02
N VAL A 34 -0.07 2.40 6.27
CA VAL A 34 0.66 3.58 5.79
C VAL A 34 0.71 3.53 4.28
N THR A 35 0.19 4.58 3.66
CA THR A 35 0.15 4.73 2.21
C THR A 35 0.44 6.17 1.82
N GLY A 36 0.57 6.41 0.53
CA GLY A 36 0.79 7.74 -0.03
C GLY A 36 1.03 7.61 -1.52
N LEU A 37 0.68 8.66 -2.26
CA LEU A 37 1.02 8.73 -3.68
C LEU A 37 2.55 8.72 -3.84
N SER A 38 3.02 8.31 -5.02
CA SER A 38 4.43 8.21 -5.36
C SER A 38 5.25 9.38 -4.80
N ARG A 39 6.41 9.09 -4.18
CA ARG A 39 7.34 10.05 -3.56
C ARG A 39 6.86 10.81 -2.33
N ALA A 40 5.68 10.49 -1.76
CA ALA A 40 5.19 11.13 -0.53
C ALA A 40 6.02 10.87 0.75
N GLY A 41 7.20 10.24 0.65
CA GLY A 41 8.12 10.04 1.79
C GLY A 41 7.74 8.90 2.73
N LYS A 42 6.97 7.91 2.25
CA LYS A 42 6.46 6.78 3.05
C LYS A 42 7.55 5.97 3.76
N THR A 43 8.57 5.53 3.04
CA THR A 43 9.70 4.80 3.64
C THR A 43 10.38 5.65 4.73
N VAL A 44 10.58 6.94 4.47
CA VAL A 44 11.20 7.88 5.44
C VAL A 44 10.31 8.07 6.67
N PHE A 45 9.00 8.23 6.47
CA PHE A 45 8.03 8.39 7.54
C PHE A 45 8.00 7.17 8.46
N ILE A 46 7.87 5.95 7.90
CA ILE A 46 7.81 4.72 8.69
C ILE A 46 9.11 4.54 9.48
N THR A 47 10.26 4.68 8.83
CA THR A 47 11.55 4.53 9.52
C THR A 47 11.72 5.56 10.62
N SER A 48 11.36 6.82 10.37
CA SER A 48 11.43 7.87 11.39
C SER A 48 10.47 7.62 12.54
N LEU A 49 9.24 7.17 12.25
CA LEU A 49 8.23 6.84 13.25
C LEU A 49 8.72 5.71 14.16
N VAL A 50 9.19 4.61 13.57
CA VAL A 50 9.71 3.45 14.32
C VAL A 50 10.91 3.86 15.17
N ALA A 51 11.88 4.58 14.60
CA ALA A 51 13.05 5.05 15.35
C ALA A 51 12.67 5.93 16.56
N ASN A 52 11.74 6.88 16.39
CA ASN A 52 11.28 7.73 17.49
C ASN A 52 10.41 6.96 18.50
N LEU A 53 9.65 5.94 18.08
CA LEU A 53 8.89 5.11 19.00
C LEU A 53 9.79 4.16 19.81
N MET A 54 10.94 3.76 19.26
CA MET A 54 11.97 2.99 19.98
C MET A 54 12.77 3.87 20.94
N ASP A 55 13.18 5.07 20.51
CA ASP A 55 13.86 6.09 21.31
C ASP A 55 12.98 7.34 21.49
N ARG A 56 12.11 7.28 22.50
CA ARG A 56 10.97 8.20 22.70
C ARG A 56 11.35 9.55 23.30
N GLY A 57 12.64 9.82 23.55
CA GLY A 57 13.10 11.03 24.22
C GLY A 57 12.68 12.33 23.52
N ARG A 58 12.35 12.26 22.23
CA ARG A 58 11.95 13.42 21.40
C ARG A 58 10.43 13.50 21.13
N MET A 59 9.61 12.73 21.83
CA MET A 59 8.14 12.68 21.60
C MET A 59 7.32 13.27 22.76
N PRO A 60 7.46 14.58 23.11
CA PRO A 60 6.74 15.18 24.24
C PRO A 60 5.22 15.20 24.03
N GLY A 61 4.74 15.23 22.79
CA GLY A 61 3.32 15.12 22.46
C GLY A 61 2.73 13.71 22.62
N PHE A 62 3.58 12.69 22.76
CA PHE A 62 3.14 11.31 22.97
C PHE A 62 2.99 11.04 24.46
N LEU A 63 1.82 11.41 25.02
CA LEU A 63 1.53 11.38 26.45
C LEU A 63 1.92 10.06 27.16
N PRO A 64 1.66 8.86 26.61
CA PRO A 64 2.10 7.61 27.26
C PRO A 64 3.61 7.49 27.45
N ALA A 65 4.41 8.05 26.54
CA ALA A 65 5.87 8.11 26.70
C ALA A 65 6.27 9.19 27.71
N ALA A 66 5.69 10.39 27.61
CA ALA A 66 5.97 11.51 28.50
C ALA A 66 5.64 11.20 29.98
N GLU A 67 4.59 10.41 30.22
CA GLU A 67 4.17 9.95 31.55
C GLU A 67 4.93 8.70 32.05
N GLY A 68 5.91 8.19 31.30
CA GLY A 68 6.67 7.00 31.66
C GLY A 68 5.83 5.71 31.72
N ARG A 69 4.72 5.66 30.98
CA ARG A 69 3.85 4.47 30.89
C ARG A 69 4.36 3.43 29.92
N ILE A 70 5.18 3.80 28.95
CA ILE A 70 5.85 2.86 28.06
C ILE A 70 7.17 2.43 28.71
N LEU A 71 7.22 1.19 29.19
CA LEU A 71 8.37 0.64 29.89
C LEU A 71 9.47 0.25 28.92
N THR A 72 9.10 -0.38 27.80
CA THR A 72 10.03 -0.73 26.72
C THR A 72 9.28 -0.77 25.39
N ALA A 73 10.01 -0.55 24.30
CA ALA A 73 9.57 -0.83 22.94
C ALA A 73 10.65 -1.64 22.22
N PHE A 74 10.24 -2.64 21.46
CA PHE A 74 11.15 -3.54 20.77
C PHE A 74 10.51 -4.08 19.49
N LEU A 75 11.35 -4.37 18.49
CA LEU A 75 10.91 -5.04 17.28
C LEU A 75 10.66 -6.52 17.57
N GLN A 76 9.56 -7.04 17.05
CA GLN A 76 9.21 -8.45 17.14
C GLN A 76 9.08 -9.00 15.71
N PRO A 77 9.35 -10.29 15.48
CA PRO A 77 8.97 -10.92 14.22
C PRO A 77 7.50 -10.63 13.89
N GLN A 78 7.23 -10.21 12.65
CA GLN A 78 5.87 -9.99 12.18
C GLN A 78 5.11 -11.33 12.11
N PRO A 79 3.76 -11.32 12.14
CA PRO A 79 2.97 -12.55 12.21
C PRO A 79 2.72 -13.22 10.85
N ASP A 80 2.90 -12.53 9.73
CA ASP A 80 2.59 -13.04 8.39
C ASP A 80 3.87 -13.43 7.64
N ASP A 81 4.13 -14.73 7.50
CA ASP A 81 5.33 -15.24 6.80
C ASP A 81 5.27 -15.09 5.27
N THR A 82 4.13 -14.67 4.72
CA THR A 82 3.92 -14.50 3.27
C THR A 82 4.11 -13.05 2.80
N VAL A 83 4.19 -12.10 3.73
CA VAL A 83 4.41 -10.68 3.44
C VAL A 83 5.87 -10.32 3.72
N PRO A 84 6.58 -9.60 2.84
CA PRO A 84 7.92 -9.13 3.14
C PRO A 84 7.98 -8.25 4.39
N ARG A 85 9.02 -8.41 5.22
CA ARG A 85 9.29 -7.50 6.33
C ARG A 85 9.82 -6.16 5.82
N PHE A 86 9.34 -5.06 6.40
CA PHE A 86 9.90 -3.72 6.16
C PHE A 86 11.36 -3.67 6.65
N ASP A 87 12.28 -3.29 5.77
CA ASP A 87 13.72 -3.29 6.03
C ASP A 87 14.17 -2.06 6.85
N PHE A 88 13.66 -1.97 8.08
CA PHE A 88 13.88 -0.85 8.98
C PHE A 88 15.36 -0.55 9.21
N GLU A 89 16.17 -1.58 9.47
CA GLU A 89 17.58 -1.44 9.79
C GLU A 89 18.37 -0.84 8.64
N THR A 90 18.16 -1.34 7.41
CA THR A 90 18.81 -0.80 6.21
C THR A 90 18.36 0.63 5.93
N HIS A 91 17.06 0.92 6.05
CA HIS A 91 16.55 2.27 5.84
C HIS A 91 17.07 3.27 6.87
N LEU A 92 17.17 2.87 8.14
CA LEU A 92 17.75 3.70 9.20
C LEU A 92 19.22 3.98 8.91
N ALA A 93 20.00 2.93 8.59
CA ALA A 93 21.42 3.06 8.25
C ALA A 93 21.65 3.94 7.01
N ALA A 94 20.76 3.90 6.02
CA ALA A 94 20.83 4.78 4.86
C ALA A 94 20.73 6.27 5.26
N MET A 95 19.87 6.61 6.22
CA MET A 95 19.65 8.00 6.65
C MET A 95 20.65 8.49 7.69
N THR A 96 21.18 7.61 8.55
CA THR A 96 22.07 7.98 9.66
C THR A 96 23.52 7.56 9.47
N GLY A 97 23.83 6.87 8.37
CA GLY A 97 25.17 6.40 8.05
C GLY A 97 26.14 7.53 7.65
N PRO A 98 27.42 7.19 7.37
CA PRO A 98 28.46 8.18 7.04
C PRO A 98 28.20 8.94 5.73
N THR A 99 27.48 8.32 4.80
CA THR A 99 27.02 8.94 3.54
C THR A 99 25.49 8.92 3.52
N PRO A 100 24.84 9.86 4.22
CA PRO A 100 23.40 9.85 4.40
C PRO A 100 22.68 10.03 3.06
N ARG A 101 21.70 9.17 2.80
CA ARG A 101 20.83 9.20 1.63
C ARG A 101 19.40 8.86 2.04
N TRP A 102 18.44 9.27 1.22
CA TRP A 102 17.08 8.79 1.37
C TRP A 102 16.98 7.31 0.97
N PRO A 103 16.22 6.50 1.72
CA PRO A 103 15.97 5.12 1.37
C PRO A 103 15.10 5.03 0.11
N ASP A 104 15.21 3.91 -0.58
CA ASP A 104 14.48 3.66 -1.82
C ASP A 104 12.96 3.53 -1.57
N SER A 105 12.16 3.88 -2.57
CA SER A 105 10.70 3.76 -2.47
C SER A 105 10.27 2.29 -2.50
N THR A 106 9.31 1.92 -1.66
CA THR A 106 8.75 0.57 -1.65
C THR A 106 7.88 0.30 -2.88
N SER A 107 8.15 -0.81 -3.58
CA SER A 107 7.43 -1.26 -4.77
C SER A 107 6.40 -2.38 -4.50
N ALA A 108 6.40 -2.91 -3.29
CA ALA A 108 5.52 -3.98 -2.84
C ALA A 108 4.98 -3.70 -1.43
N VAL A 109 4.07 -4.55 -0.96
CA VAL A 109 3.61 -4.51 0.44
C VAL A 109 4.75 -4.97 1.35
N SER A 110 4.90 -4.32 2.49
CA SER A 110 5.75 -4.83 3.57
C SER A 110 5.15 -4.51 4.95
N GLU A 111 5.55 -5.28 5.95
CA GLU A 111 5.02 -5.12 7.31
C GLU A 111 6.14 -5.05 8.37
N LEU A 112 5.85 -4.42 9.50
CA LEU A 112 6.72 -4.41 10.67
C LEU A 112 5.88 -4.47 11.94
N ARG A 113 6.29 -5.30 12.90
CA ARG A 113 5.70 -5.30 14.25
C ARG A 113 6.61 -4.58 15.25
N LEU A 114 6.06 -3.55 15.88
CA LEU A 114 6.65 -2.88 17.03
C LEU A 114 5.81 -3.19 18.29
N SER A 115 6.46 -3.75 19.30
CA SER A 115 5.80 -4.16 20.54
C SER A 115 6.16 -3.22 21.68
N PHE A 116 5.17 -2.86 22.49
CA PHE A 116 5.33 -1.99 23.65
C PHE A 116 4.91 -2.72 24.91
N ARG A 117 5.80 -2.77 25.93
CA ARG A 117 5.38 -3.14 27.28
C ARG A 117 4.89 -1.89 28.00
N VAL A 118 3.60 -1.84 28.30
CA VAL A 118 2.93 -0.63 28.82
C VAL A 118 2.34 -0.86 30.20
N ARG A 119 2.48 0.14 31.06
CA ARG A 119 1.73 0.24 32.32
C ARG A 119 0.33 0.78 32.04
N PRO A 120 -0.74 0.12 32.51
CA PRO A 120 -2.09 0.65 32.39
C PRO A 120 -2.21 2.04 33.03
N GLY A 121 -3.02 2.93 32.45
CA GLY A 121 -3.29 4.26 33.02
C GLY A 121 -4.46 4.26 34.02
N GLY A 122 -4.65 5.38 34.71
CA GLY A 122 -5.79 5.63 35.61
C GLY A 122 -5.52 5.31 37.09
N LEU A 123 -6.50 5.61 37.95
CA LEU A 123 -6.38 5.55 39.43
C LEU A 123 -6.03 4.15 39.97
N LEU A 124 -6.25 3.08 39.20
CA LEU A 124 -5.97 1.70 39.58
C LEU A 124 -4.74 1.11 38.86
N SER A 125 -3.87 1.96 38.27
CA SER A 125 -2.70 1.52 37.52
C SER A 125 -1.70 0.70 38.33
N GLY A 126 -1.62 0.93 39.64
CA GLY A 126 -0.72 0.20 40.56
C GLY A 126 -1.16 -1.24 40.85
N LEU A 127 -2.41 -1.60 40.56
CA LEU A 127 -2.97 -2.94 40.79
C LEU A 127 -2.95 -3.82 39.54
N ARG A 128 -2.63 -3.27 38.37
CA ARG A 128 -2.66 -3.99 37.10
C ARG A 128 -1.23 -4.22 36.59
N SER A 129 -0.94 -5.47 36.23
CA SER A 129 0.34 -5.83 35.63
C SER A 129 0.57 -5.08 34.31
N PRO A 130 1.84 -4.75 33.98
CA PRO A 130 2.18 -4.28 32.64
C PRO A 130 1.76 -5.31 31.59
N ARG A 131 1.25 -4.84 30.46
CA ARG A 131 0.83 -5.67 29.33
C ARG A 131 1.58 -5.29 28.06
N THR A 132 1.63 -6.20 27.10
CA THR A 132 2.15 -5.89 25.76
C THR A 132 1.03 -5.32 24.89
N VAL A 133 1.37 -4.35 24.05
CA VAL A 133 0.53 -3.87 22.95
C VAL A 133 1.39 -3.90 21.68
N HIS A 134 0.85 -4.45 20.61
CA HIS A 134 1.53 -4.52 19.31
C HIS A 134 1.00 -3.43 18.38
N LEU A 135 1.93 -2.81 17.64
CA LEU A 135 1.65 -1.95 16.51
C LEU A 135 2.21 -2.62 15.27
N ASP A 136 1.30 -3.13 14.44
CA ASP A 136 1.62 -3.68 13.12
C ASP A 136 1.53 -2.53 12.11
N ILE A 137 2.65 -2.18 11.48
CA ILE A 137 2.72 -1.13 10.46
C ILE A 137 2.77 -1.81 9.10
N VAL A 138 1.72 -1.59 8.29
CA VAL A 138 1.61 -2.17 6.95
C VAL A 138 1.88 -1.08 5.93
N ASP A 139 3.00 -1.19 5.23
CA ASP A 139 3.40 -0.33 4.12
C ASP A 139 2.85 -0.90 2.80
N TYR A 140 2.08 -0.11 2.04
CA TYR A 140 1.67 -0.49 0.69
C TYR A 140 1.59 0.72 -0.28
N PRO A 141 1.78 0.52 -1.60
CA PRO A 141 1.74 1.61 -2.58
C PRO A 141 0.37 2.31 -2.65
N GLY A 142 0.35 3.66 -2.69
CA GLY A 142 -0.90 4.42 -2.78
C GLY A 142 -1.61 4.28 -4.12
N GLU A 143 -0.84 4.02 -5.19
CA GLU A 143 -1.36 3.75 -6.53
C GLU A 143 -2.34 2.57 -6.55
N TRP A 144 -2.19 1.65 -5.60
CA TRP A 144 -3.05 0.49 -5.48
C TRP A 144 -4.43 0.80 -4.89
N LEU A 145 -4.59 1.93 -4.19
CA LEU A 145 -5.88 2.43 -3.72
C LEU A 145 -6.68 3.07 -4.85
N LEU A 146 -6.00 3.65 -5.84
CA LEU A 146 -6.66 4.23 -7.02
C LEU A 146 -7.42 3.15 -7.81
N ASP A 147 -6.93 1.92 -7.77
CA ASP A 147 -7.60 0.79 -8.42
C ASP A 147 -8.96 0.44 -7.80
N LEU A 148 -9.29 0.96 -6.62
CA LEU A 148 -10.63 0.79 -6.03
C LEU A 148 -11.70 1.49 -6.86
N ALA A 149 -11.37 2.59 -7.55
CA ALA A 149 -12.30 3.24 -8.47
C ALA A 149 -12.68 2.32 -9.66
N LEU A 150 -11.81 1.38 -10.02
CA LEU A 150 -12.08 0.42 -11.10
C LEU A 150 -13.15 -0.60 -10.74
N MET A 151 -13.43 -0.79 -9.45
CA MET A 151 -14.39 -1.80 -8.99
C MET A 151 -15.84 -1.44 -9.33
N GLU A 152 -16.14 -0.14 -9.50
CA GLU A 152 -17.48 0.36 -9.82
C GLU A 152 -17.68 0.63 -11.31
N THR A 153 -16.65 0.45 -12.14
CA THR A 153 -16.70 0.75 -13.57
C THR A 153 -16.52 -0.52 -14.40
N ASP A 154 -17.15 -0.57 -15.57
CA ASP A 154 -16.91 -1.61 -16.56
C ASP A 154 -15.78 -1.22 -17.51
N TYR A 155 -15.25 -2.20 -18.25
CA TYR A 155 -14.14 -1.97 -19.18
C TYR A 155 -14.48 -0.90 -20.24
N ALA A 156 -15.72 -0.89 -20.75
CA ALA A 156 -16.13 0.06 -21.78
C ALA A 156 -16.07 1.51 -21.28
N SER A 157 -16.59 1.76 -20.09
CA SER A 157 -16.62 3.09 -19.46
C SER A 157 -15.21 3.53 -19.06
N TRP A 158 -14.45 2.65 -18.39
CA TRP A 158 -13.06 2.91 -18.04
C TRP A 158 -12.21 3.27 -19.25
N SER A 159 -12.39 2.52 -20.34
CA SER A 159 -11.61 2.70 -21.54
C SER A 159 -11.88 4.04 -22.21
N ALA A 160 -13.16 4.38 -22.40
CA ALA A 160 -13.58 5.65 -22.99
C ALA A 160 -13.11 6.85 -22.15
N GLU A 161 -13.28 6.78 -20.82
CA GLU A 161 -12.84 7.83 -19.91
C GLU A 161 -11.32 7.99 -19.91
N THR A 162 -10.58 6.88 -19.94
CA THR A 162 -9.11 6.91 -19.96
C THR A 162 -8.62 7.51 -21.27
N LEU A 163 -9.13 7.09 -22.43
CA LEU A 163 -8.73 7.64 -23.73
C LEU A 163 -9.04 9.14 -23.82
N ALA A 164 -10.22 9.57 -23.36
CA ALA A 164 -10.58 10.99 -23.32
C ALA A 164 -9.64 11.80 -22.40
N ARG A 165 -9.32 11.26 -21.23
CA ARG A 165 -8.47 11.93 -20.22
C ARG A 165 -7.02 12.11 -20.68
N ILE A 166 -6.51 11.21 -21.52
CA ILE A 166 -5.13 11.22 -21.98
C ILE A 166 -4.96 11.84 -23.38
N ALA A 167 -6.05 12.23 -24.04
CA ALA A 167 -6.01 12.72 -25.43
C ALA A 167 -5.03 13.90 -25.62
N ASP A 168 -5.00 14.83 -24.68
CA ASP A 168 -4.14 16.03 -24.76
C ASP A 168 -2.77 15.84 -24.09
N ARG A 169 -2.43 14.63 -23.65
CA ARG A 169 -1.19 14.31 -22.94
C ARG A 169 -0.08 14.00 -23.95
N PRO A 170 0.99 14.82 -24.08
CA PRO A 170 2.05 14.55 -25.05
C PRO A 170 2.72 13.18 -24.85
N MET A 171 2.90 12.75 -23.60
CA MET A 171 3.43 11.42 -23.25
C MET A 171 2.51 10.24 -23.60
N ALA A 172 1.25 10.49 -23.97
CA ALA A 172 0.31 9.44 -24.40
C ALA A 172 0.31 9.25 -25.92
N ALA A 173 0.99 10.11 -26.69
CA ALA A 173 0.89 10.15 -28.15
C ALA A 173 1.21 8.80 -28.81
N ASP A 174 2.30 8.15 -28.42
CA ASP A 174 2.70 6.85 -28.97
C ASP A 174 1.68 5.75 -28.67
N PHE A 175 1.15 5.74 -27.45
CA PHE A 175 0.11 4.78 -27.06
C PHE A 175 -1.20 5.04 -27.81
N LEU A 176 -1.63 6.30 -27.90
CA LEU A 176 -2.85 6.69 -28.61
C LEU A 176 -2.77 6.33 -30.10
N ALA A 177 -1.63 6.57 -30.75
CA ALA A 177 -1.42 6.18 -32.14
C ALA A 177 -1.52 4.66 -32.33
N ALA A 178 -0.92 3.87 -31.42
CA ALA A 178 -1.02 2.41 -31.44
C ALA A 178 -2.45 1.91 -31.21
N ALA A 179 -3.17 2.50 -30.25
CA ALA A 179 -4.56 2.17 -29.95
C ALA A 179 -5.49 2.48 -31.13
N GLN A 180 -5.35 3.66 -31.75
CA GLN A 180 -6.12 4.07 -32.93
C GLN A 180 -5.81 3.24 -34.17
N GLY A 181 -4.57 2.76 -34.32
CA GLY A 181 -4.15 1.88 -35.41
C GLY A 181 -4.59 0.43 -35.24
N THR A 182 -5.15 0.05 -34.09
CA THR A 182 -5.59 -1.31 -33.80
C THR A 182 -7.09 -1.46 -34.09
N ASP A 183 -7.49 -2.54 -34.76
CA ASP A 183 -8.90 -2.94 -34.87
C ASP A 183 -9.32 -3.78 -33.64
N PRO A 184 -10.13 -3.25 -32.71
CA PRO A 184 -10.54 -3.99 -31.51
C PRO A 184 -11.50 -5.16 -31.82
N ALA A 185 -12.15 -5.15 -32.99
CA ALA A 185 -13.07 -6.21 -33.41
C ALA A 185 -12.33 -7.42 -34.03
N ALA A 186 -11.07 -7.24 -34.43
CA ALA A 186 -10.24 -8.30 -34.98
C ALA A 186 -10.02 -9.43 -33.98
N ASN A 187 -9.67 -10.62 -34.49
CA ASN A 187 -9.36 -11.78 -33.65
C ASN A 187 -8.18 -11.49 -32.73
N PHE A 188 -8.33 -11.88 -31.47
CA PHE A 188 -7.28 -11.71 -30.46
C PHE A 188 -5.98 -12.45 -30.84
N ALA A 189 -4.86 -11.74 -30.73
CA ALA A 189 -3.52 -12.31 -30.71
C ALA A 189 -2.74 -11.78 -29.50
N GLU A 190 -2.03 -12.67 -28.81
CA GLU A 190 -1.26 -12.34 -27.60
C GLU A 190 -0.18 -11.25 -27.83
N PRO A 191 0.57 -11.24 -28.95
CA PRO A 191 1.56 -10.20 -29.20
C PRO A 191 0.95 -8.79 -29.24
N ASP A 192 -0.24 -8.63 -29.83
CA ASP A 192 -0.90 -7.33 -29.98
C ASP A 192 -1.32 -6.80 -28.60
N ALA A 193 -1.91 -7.66 -27.76
CA ALA A 193 -2.30 -7.27 -26.40
C ALA A 193 -1.09 -6.90 -25.54
N LYS A 194 0.02 -7.64 -25.65
CA LYS A 194 1.27 -7.32 -24.95
C LYS A 194 1.87 -6.00 -25.42
N ALA A 195 1.88 -5.74 -26.73
CA ALA A 195 2.39 -4.50 -27.29
C ALA A 195 1.57 -3.29 -26.81
N LEU A 196 0.23 -3.39 -26.84
CA LEU A 196 -0.66 -2.35 -26.34
C LEU A 196 -0.49 -2.11 -24.84
N ALA A 197 -0.45 -3.17 -24.04
CA ALA A 197 -0.24 -3.05 -22.60
C ALA A 197 1.13 -2.45 -22.25
N ALA A 198 2.19 -2.80 -23.00
CA ALA A 198 3.51 -2.21 -22.84
C ALA A 198 3.53 -0.72 -23.23
N GLY A 199 2.86 -0.34 -24.31
CA GLY A 199 2.68 1.06 -24.72
C GLY A 199 1.93 1.86 -23.66
N PHE A 200 0.84 1.31 -23.14
CA PHE A 200 0.06 1.94 -22.07
C PHE A 200 0.85 2.06 -20.77
N THR A 201 1.60 1.02 -20.39
CA THR A 201 2.49 1.04 -19.22
C THR A 201 3.59 2.10 -19.36
N THR A 202 4.16 2.25 -20.55
CA THR A 202 5.16 3.30 -20.84
C THR A 202 4.55 4.69 -20.65
N TYR A 203 3.34 4.92 -21.17
CA TYR A 203 2.59 6.14 -20.92
C TYR A 203 2.37 6.38 -19.41
N LEU A 204 1.89 5.38 -18.66
CA LEU A 204 1.65 5.52 -17.22
C LEU A 204 2.93 5.90 -16.46
N LYS A 205 4.07 5.28 -16.79
CA LYS A 205 5.37 5.62 -16.20
C LYS A 205 5.78 7.07 -16.50
N ALA A 206 5.58 7.52 -17.74
CA ALA A 206 5.88 8.89 -18.15
C ALA A 206 4.94 9.91 -17.48
N ALA A 207 3.64 9.61 -17.39
CA ALA A 207 2.66 10.44 -16.69
C ALA A 207 3.01 10.57 -15.21
N ARG A 208 3.32 9.46 -14.53
CA ARG A 208 3.81 9.48 -13.14
C ARG A 208 5.07 10.32 -13.00
N ALA A 209 6.03 10.19 -13.91
CA ALA A 209 7.26 10.98 -13.88
C ALA A 209 7.00 12.48 -14.03
N ALA A 210 6.00 12.84 -14.84
CA ALA A 210 5.54 14.21 -15.06
C ALA A 210 4.64 14.76 -13.94
N GLY A 211 4.39 13.99 -12.87
CA GLY A 211 3.63 14.43 -11.70
C GLY A 211 2.13 14.16 -11.74
N TYR A 212 1.64 13.40 -12.72
CA TYR A 212 0.25 12.93 -12.72
C TYR A 212 0.07 11.83 -11.67
N SER A 213 -1.01 11.95 -10.89
CA SER A 213 -1.45 11.07 -9.82
C SER A 213 -2.53 10.10 -10.27
N ASP A 214 -3.26 10.39 -11.35
CA ASP A 214 -4.35 9.58 -11.92
C ASP A 214 -3.88 8.37 -12.75
N CYS A 215 -2.82 7.71 -12.32
CA CYS A 215 -2.18 6.62 -13.04
C CYS A 215 -2.77 5.26 -12.64
N THR A 216 -3.92 4.91 -13.23
CA THR A 216 -4.55 3.59 -13.10
C THR A 216 -4.40 2.78 -14.40
N PRO A 217 -4.22 1.45 -14.32
CA PRO A 217 -4.18 0.62 -13.10
C PRO A 217 -2.82 0.68 -12.37
N GLY A 218 -2.84 0.78 -11.04
CA GLY A 218 -1.64 1.01 -10.21
C GLY A 218 -0.61 -0.11 -10.29
N ARG A 219 -1.05 -1.37 -10.46
CA ARG A 219 -0.12 -2.52 -10.62
C ARG A 219 0.62 -2.54 -11.95
N PHE A 220 0.24 -1.72 -12.94
CA PHE A 220 1.06 -1.56 -14.15
C PHE A 220 2.35 -0.80 -13.85
N LEU A 221 2.30 0.13 -12.88
CA LEU A 221 3.48 0.87 -12.42
C LEU A 221 4.32 0.07 -11.43
N LEU A 222 3.65 -0.68 -10.55
CA LEU A 222 4.26 -1.45 -9.47
C LEU A 222 3.68 -2.87 -9.49
N PRO A 223 4.18 -3.75 -10.37
CA PRO A 223 3.60 -5.08 -10.58
C PRO A 223 3.88 -6.07 -9.44
N GLY A 224 4.93 -5.84 -8.64
CA GLY A 224 5.35 -6.77 -7.60
C GLY A 224 5.58 -8.16 -8.18
N GLU A 225 5.00 -9.18 -7.55
CA GLU A 225 5.09 -10.57 -7.98
C GLU A 225 4.29 -10.90 -9.25
N MET A 226 3.47 -9.97 -9.74
CA MET A 226 2.61 -10.17 -10.92
C MET A 226 3.29 -9.77 -12.24
N GLU A 227 4.57 -9.42 -12.21
CA GLU A 227 5.31 -9.06 -13.42
C GLU A 227 5.26 -10.20 -14.46
N GLY A 228 4.88 -9.85 -15.69
CA GLY A 228 4.69 -10.82 -16.78
C GLY A 228 3.37 -11.61 -16.73
N SER A 229 2.51 -11.40 -15.73
CA SER A 229 1.20 -12.05 -15.63
C SER A 229 0.23 -11.55 -16.71
N PRO A 230 -0.61 -12.43 -17.31
CA PRO A 230 -1.65 -12.02 -18.25
C PRO A 230 -2.70 -11.06 -17.66
N VAL A 231 -2.79 -10.95 -16.34
CA VAL A 231 -3.70 -10.01 -15.68
C VAL A 231 -3.24 -8.55 -15.84
N LEU A 232 -1.98 -8.33 -16.20
CA LEU A 232 -1.39 -7.00 -16.44
C LEU A 232 -1.17 -6.71 -17.94
N THR A 233 -1.77 -7.50 -18.83
CA THR A 233 -1.59 -7.35 -20.28
C THR A 233 -2.89 -6.95 -20.96
N PHE A 234 -3.45 -5.82 -20.51
CA PHE A 234 -4.57 -5.13 -21.15
C PHE A 234 -4.32 -3.63 -21.31
N ALA A 235 -5.11 -2.97 -22.15
CA ALA A 235 -5.03 -1.53 -22.41
C ALA A 235 -6.42 -0.97 -22.77
N PRO A 236 -6.65 0.34 -22.62
CA PRO A 236 -7.88 0.95 -23.10
C PRO A 236 -7.91 0.99 -24.63
N LEU A 237 -9.04 0.63 -25.23
CA LEU A 237 -9.34 0.68 -26.66
C LEU A 237 -10.70 1.36 -26.90
N ASP A 238 -10.95 1.83 -28.12
CA ASP A 238 -12.28 2.29 -28.49
C ASP A 238 -13.26 1.12 -28.62
N LYS A 239 -14.50 1.31 -28.14
CA LYS A 239 -15.53 0.27 -28.21
C LYS A 239 -15.93 0.02 -29.66
N PRO A 240 -15.74 -1.19 -30.21
CA PRO A 240 -16.17 -1.48 -31.57
C PRO A 240 -17.70 -1.56 -31.63
N VAL A 241 -18.28 -1.27 -32.80
CA VAL A 241 -19.72 -1.39 -33.05
C VAL A 241 -20.19 -2.83 -32.86
N THR A 242 -19.35 -3.80 -33.25
CA THR A 242 -19.59 -5.23 -33.08
C THR A 242 -18.34 -5.93 -32.57
N SER A 243 -18.47 -6.78 -31.56
CA SER A 243 -17.36 -7.56 -30.99
C SER A 243 -17.65 -9.06 -31.11
N ALA A 244 -16.87 -9.80 -31.87
CA ALA A 244 -16.93 -11.26 -31.87
C ALA A 244 -16.44 -11.83 -30.51
N ARG A 245 -16.87 -13.04 -30.13
CA ARG A 245 -16.48 -13.66 -28.84
C ARG A 245 -14.95 -13.80 -28.66
N ARG A 246 -14.20 -13.97 -29.74
CA ARG A 246 -12.74 -14.11 -29.76
C ARG A 246 -12.01 -12.83 -30.16
N SER A 247 -12.70 -11.69 -30.14
CA SER A 247 -12.10 -10.40 -30.51
C SER A 247 -11.12 -9.91 -29.45
N LEU A 248 -10.18 -9.05 -29.87
CA LEU A 248 -9.27 -8.35 -28.99
C LEU A 248 -10.02 -7.57 -27.90
N TRP A 249 -11.11 -6.88 -28.25
CA TRP A 249 -11.97 -6.17 -27.30
C TRP A 249 -12.45 -7.08 -26.15
N ARG A 250 -12.97 -8.26 -26.48
CA ARG A 250 -13.48 -9.20 -25.47
C ARG A 250 -12.37 -9.76 -24.59
N GLU A 251 -11.18 -9.93 -25.14
CA GLU A 251 -10.02 -10.33 -24.36
C GLU A 251 -9.59 -9.24 -23.37
N MET A 252 -9.51 -7.99 -23.82
CA MET A 252 -9.16 -6.84 -22.96
C MET A 252 -10.17 -6.67 -21.83
N GLU A 253 -11.47 -6.75 -22.14
CA GLU A 253 -12.57 -6.73 -21.16
C GLU A 253 -12.41 -7.86 -20.14
N ARG A 254 -12.14 -9.09 -20.59
CA ARG A 254 -11.93 -10.23 -19.69
C ARG A 254 -10.71 -10.05 -18.78
N ARG A 255 -9.59 -9.52 -19.31
CA ARG A 255 -8.36 -9.26 -18.53
C ARG A 255 -8.57 -8.14 -17.50
N PHE A 256 -9.30 -7.09 -17.86
CA PHE A 256 -9.71 -6.04 -16.94
C PHE A 256 -10.58 -6.56 -15.79
N GLU A 257 -11.59 -7.38 -16.09
CA GLU A 257 -12.42 -7.99 -15.04
C GLU A 257 -11.63 -9.01 -14.18
N ALA A 258 -10.70 -9.75 -14.79
CA ALA A 258 -9.78 -10.60 -14.04
C ALA A 258 -8.87 -9.79 -13.12
N TYR A 259 -8.39 -8.62 -13.55
CA TYR A 259 -7.61 -7.70 -12.72
C TYR A 259 -8.40 -7.24 -11.50
N LYS A 260 -9.64 -6.79 -11.68
CA LYS A 260 -10.54 -6.42 -10.58
C LYS A 260 -10.73 -7.59 -9.60
N ALA A 261 -11.05 -8.78 -10.12
CA ALA A 261 -11.41 -9.94 -9.31
C ALA A 261 -10.22 -10.62 -8.61
N GLN A 262 -9.04 -10.65 -9.24
CA GLN A 262 -7.89 -11.44 -8.79
C GLN A 262 -6.74 -10.58 -8.24
N VAL A 263 -6.74 -9.28 -8.49
CA VAL A 263 -5.68 -8.36 -8.03
C VAL A 263 -6.23 -7.34 -7.05
N VAL A 264 -7.22 -6.55 -7.48
CA VAL A 264 -7.76 -5.45 -6.66
C VAL A 264 -8.53 -5.99 -5.45
N LYS A 265 -9.47 -6.91 -5.71
CA LYS A 265 -10.34 -7.49 -4.68
C LYS A 265 -9.56 -8.25 -3.58
N PRO A 266 -8.62 -9.17 -3.89
CA PRO A 266 -7.87 -9.88 -2.85
C PRO A 266 -6.98 -8.94 -2.04
N PHE A 267 -6.29 -8.00 -2.68
CA PHE A 267 -5.46 -7.02 -1.95
C PHE A 267 -6.27 -6.28 -0.88
N PHE A 268 -7.46 -5.82 -1.24
CA PHE A 268 -8.30 -5.07 -0.33
C PHE A 268 -8.87 -5.95 0.79
N ARG A 269 -9.33 -7.16 0.47
CA ARG A 269 -9.81 -8.12 1.46
C ARG A 269 -8.71 -8.56 2.41
N ASP A 270 -7.51 -8.85 1.91
CA ASP A 270 -6.47 -9.52 2.70
C ASP A 270 -5.60 -8.54 3.50
N HIS A 271 -5.39 -7.32 2.98
CA HIS A 271 -4.60 -6.29 3.66
C HIS A 271 -5.48 -5.17 4.21
N PHE A 272 -6.29 -4.54 3.37
CA PHE A 272 -6.99 -3.31 3.74
C PHE A 272 -8.07 -3.54 4.82
N SER A 273 -8.83 -4.63 4.73
CA SER A 273 -9.88 -4.96 5.72
C SER A 273 -9.38 -5.11 7.15
N ARG A 274 -8.09 -5.44 7.29
CA ARG A 274 -7.45 -5.70 8.57
C ARG A 274 -6.87 -4.44 9.21
N ILE A 275 -6.88 -3.31 8.50
CA ILE A 275 -6.31 -2.04 8.97
C ILE A 275 -7.27 -1.37 9.97
N ASP A 276 -6.78 -1.10 11.18
CA ASP A 276 -7.54 -0.37 12.21
C ASP A 276 -7.45 1.14 12.02
N ARG A 277 -6.30 1.64 11.58
CA ARG A 277 -5.98 3.06 11.44
C ARG A 277 -5.17 3.29 10.16
N GLN A 278 -5.41 4.39 9.47
CA GLN A 278 -4.72 4.71 8.22
C GLN A 278 -4.00 6.06 8.31
N VAL A 279 -2.79 6.12 7.79
CA VAL A 279 -2.06 7.35 7.45
C VAL A 279 -1.91 7.41 5.93
N VAL A 280 -2.29 8.54 5.34
CA VAL A 280 -2.09 8.84 3.91
C VAL A 280 -1.14 10.02 3.81
N LEU A 281 0.05 9.78 3.28
CA LEU A 281 1.07 10.80 3.06
C LEU A 281 0.85 11.48 1.72
N VAL A 282 1.00 12.80 1.71
CA VAL A 282 0.79 13.66 0.53
C VAL A 282 1.92 14.68 0.44
N ASP A 283 2.66 14.66 -0.67
CA ASP A 283 3.64 15.72 -0.96
C ASP A 283 2.96 16.89 -1.67
N VAL A 284 2.54 17.87 -0.89
CA VAL A 284 1.89 19.09 -1.39
C VAL A 284 2.91 20.04 -2.04
N LEU A 285 4.16 20.02 -1.58
CA LEU A 285 5.19 20.95 -2.06
C LEU A 285 5.61 20.61 -3.48
N GLU A 286 5.79 19.32 -3.79
CA GLU A 286 6.09 18.84 -5.13
C GLU A 286 4.94 19.19 -6.11
N ALA A 287 3.69 18.97 -5.69
CA ALA A 287 2.52 19.28 -6.51
C ALA A 287 2.40 20.79 -6.80
N ILE A 288 2.67 21.65 -5.81
CA ILE A 288 2.69 23.11 -6.01
C ILE A 288 3.81 23.50 -6.98
N ASN A 289 5.00 22.91 -6.84
CA ASN A 289 6.15 23.21 -7.70
C ASN A 289 5.94 22.76 -9.15
N ALA A 290 5.20 21.68 -9.38
CA ALA A 290 4.83 21.19 -10.72
C ALA A 290 3.76 22.03 -11.42
N GLY A 291 3.08 22.93 -10.70
CA GLY A 291 2.12 23.90 -11.24
C GLY A 291 0.65 23.51 -11.09
N PRO A 292 -0.28 24.39 -11.53
CA PRO A 292 -1.71 24.26 -11.22
C PRO A 292 -2.36 22.96 -11.70
N ALA A 293 -1.93 22.43 -12.85
CA ALA A 293 -2.48 21.19 -13.40
C ALA A 293 -2.16 19.97 -12.52
N ALA A 294 -0.91 19.86 -12.05
CA ALA A 294 -0.48 18.77 -11.16
C ALA A 294 -1.15 18.87 -9.77
N PHE A 295 -1.33 20.09 -9.25
CA PHE A 295 -2.04 20.30 -7.99
C PHE A 295 -3.54 19.91 -8.08
N GLU A 296 -4.20 20.30 -9.17
CA GLU A 296 -5.60 19.93 -9.40
C GLU A 296 -5.78 18.42 -9.61
N ASP A 297 -4.82 17.77 -10.26
CA ASP A 297 -4.78 16.33 -10.41
C ASP A 297 -4.60 15.60 -9.06
N LEU A 298 -3.66 16.06 -8.22
CA LEU A 298 -3.50 15.57 -6.85
C LEU A 298 -4.80 15.71 -6.05
N ARG A 299 -5.50 16.84 -6.17
CA ARG A 299 -6.79 17.07 -5.50
C ARG A 299 -7.84 16.05 -5.92
N ARG A 300 -7.92 15.70 -7.20
CA ARG A 300 -8.86 14.67 -7.71
C ARG A 300 -8.49 13.28 -7.23
N ALA A 301 -7.23 12.89 -7.36
CA ALA A 301 -6.75 11.60 -6.87
C ALA A 301 -7.02 11.41 -5.37
N MET A 302 -6.80 12.46 -4.57
CA MET A 302 -7.14 12.44 -3.15
C MET A 302 -8.65 12.31 -2.89
N ALA A 303 -9.49 12.96 -3.70
CA ALA A 303 -10.94 12.82 -3.59
C ALA A 303 -11.40 11.38 -3.88
N GLU A 304 -10.81 10.72 -4.88
CA GLU A 304 -11.07 9.31 -5.22
C GLU A 304 -10.60 8.36 -4.11
N ILE A 305 -9.37 8.54 -3.61
CA ILE A 305 -8.83 7.76 -2.49
C ILE A 305 -9.74 7.90 -1.26
N LEU A 306 -10.15 9.12 -0.90
CA LEU A 306 -10.99 9.36 0.27
C LEU A 306 -12.40 8.79 0.13
N GLN A 307 -12.91 8.58 -1.09
CA GLN A 307 -14.18 7.88 -1.30
C GLN A 307 -14.08 6.41 -0.88
N ALA A 308 -12.93 5.76 -1.09
CA ALA A 308 -12.72 4.38 -0.65
C ALA A 308 -12.75 4.21 0.88
N PHE A 309 -12.46 5.27 1.65
CA PHE A 309 -12.47 5.27 3.11
C PHE A 309 -13.83 5.66 3.73
N ARG A 310 -14.92 5.74 2.95
CA ARG A 310 -16.27 6.04 3.46
C ARG A 310 -17.13 4.75 3.57
N PRO A 311 -17.00 3.96 4.65
CA PRO A 311 -17.84 2.79 4.85
C PRO A 311 -19.33 3.17 4.91
N GLY A 312 -20.18 2.41 4.21
CA GLY A 312 -21.63 2.57 4.20
C GLY A 312 -22.24 3.31 3.00
N ARG A 313 -21.47 4.09 2.24
CA ARG A 313 -21.93 4.63 0.92
C ARG A 313 -21.54 3.74 -0.26
N ASN A 314 -20.49 2.94 -0.11
CA ASN A 314 -20.00 2.06 -1.18
C ASN A 314 -20.47 0.64 -0.89
N ALA A 315 -21.64 0.26 -1.44
CA ALA A 315 -22.30 -1.01 -1.16
C ALA A 315 -21.42 -2.24 -1.47
N TRP A 316 -20.51 -2.15 -2.44
CA TRP A 316 -19.59 -3.23 -2.79
C TRP A 316 -18.46 -3.39 -1.77
N LEU A 317 -17.95 -2.29 -1.17
CA LEU A 317 -16.95 -2.37 -0.09
C LEU A 317 -17.55 -3.04 1.13
N THR A 318 -18.78 -2.70 1.49
CA THR A 318 -19.50 -3.37 2.57
C THR A 318 -19.69 -4.86 2.29
N ALA A 319 -19.98 -5.25 1.03
CA ALA A 319 -20.09 -6.65 0.62
C ALA A 319 -18.74 -7.41 0.57
N LEU A 320 -17.60 -6.73 0.62
CA LEU A 320 -16.27 -7.35 0.74
C LEU A 320 -15.86 -7.62 2.19
N PHE A 321 -16.45 -6.86 3.12
CA PHE A 321 -16.15 -6.94 4.55
C PHE A 321 -17.16 -7.79 5.35
N LEU A 322 -18.24 -8.23 4.72
CA LEU A 322 -19.24 -9.17 5.25
C LEU A 322 -19.00 -10.58 4.65
#